data_AF-A0A2E0RYN3-F1
#
_entry.id   AF-A0A2E0RYN3-F1
#
_cell.length_a   1.000
_cell.length_b   1.000
_cell.length_c   1.000
_cell.angle_alpha   90.00
_cell.angle_beta   90.00
_cell.angle_gamma   90.00
#
_symmetry.space_group_name_H-M   'P 1'
#
loop_
_entity.id
_entity.type
_entity.pdbx_description
1 polymer ?
#
loop_
_entity_poly.entity_id
_entity_poly.type
_entity_poly.pdbx_seq_one_letter_code
_entity_poly.pdbx_strand_id
1 'polypeptide(L)'
;GMAVALDVEAYGTLDDDTMMGMAMGMETDDFLMFEDDQLFGFVVEMDPSTLDEVGSDAALGMAVALDVEAYGTLDDDYLVGMAAGMEFDDFEVFDEEQLYGFVENIEPENFGEIDSDSVRGMATNIEPDAYDDLGSELVEGIATAIDPLEITALDPDRKTAIIEVVEPEALAEFDEDLLGGIVAGVEPENIADWDPATEAAVLEGLGADVMGTEGADFDELLAAAPDTNFDDIATAAISAVTQQAGADFEELLGALATIELFEAIDSALESESSARQDDVEANGPGDEGDAPAPEGVEEGEPVGPAPEGNEEGTGSETEGTGEVTEGTGQAEEGTGAETEGTGEVTEGTGQGDAGNAGETEGEATDEEANSDSGE
;
A
#
# COMPACT_ATOMS: atom_id res chain seq x y z
N GLY A 1 -20.17 -20.79 34.50
CA GLY A 1 -19.86 -21.14 35.91
C GLY A 1 -20.97 -20.80 36.91
N MET A 2 -20.71 -19.91 37.90
CA MET A 2 -21.76 -19.38 38.80
C MET A 2 -22.54 -18.21 38.20
N ALA A 3 -21.93 -17.45 37.28
CA ALA A 3 -22.53 -16.28 36.61
C ALA A 3 -23.85 -16.63 35.91
N VAL A 4 -23.83 -17.62 35.01
CA VAL A 4 -25.01 -18.19 34.27
C VAL A 4 -26.25 -18.46 35.14
N ALA A 5 -26.07 -18.68 36.45
CA ALA A 5 -27.16 -18.97 37.40
C ALA A 5 -27.75 -17.72 38.09
N LEU A 6 -27.30 -16.51 37.71
CA LEU A 6 -27.80 -15.22 38.20
C LEU A 6 -28.91 -14.66 37.29
N ASP A 7 -29.69 -13.77 37.87
CA ASP A 7 -30.74 -12.99 37.18
C ASP A 7 -30.13 -11.65 36.73
N VAL A 8 -30.65 -11.02 35.68
CA VAL A 8 -30.10 -9.75 35.15
C VAL A 8 -30.09 -8.66 36.22
N GLU A 9 -31.16 -8.58 37.04
CA GLU A 9 -31.25 -7.66 38.19
C GLU A 9 -30.19 -7.89 39.29
N ALA A 10 -29.38 -8.95 39.20
CA ALA A 10 -28.36 -9.28 40.19
C ALA A 10 -26.94 -8.80 39.83
N TYR A 11 -26.62 -8.59 38.54
CA TYR A 11 -25.28 -8.14 38.13
C TYR A 11 -24.96 -6.76 38.70
N GLY A 12 -25.88 -5.79 38.59
CA GLY A 12 -25.85 -4.48 39.27
C GLY A 12 -25.98 -4.48 40.79
N THR A 13 -25.61 -5.59 41.44
CA THR A 13 -25.38 -5.70 42.88
C THR A 13 -24.00 -6.28 43.23
N LEU A 14 -23.19 -6.61 42.22
CA LEU A 14 -21.79 -6.98 42.33
C LEU A 14 -20.90 -5.73 42.19
N ASP A 15 -19.67 -5.80 42.71
CA ASP A 15 -18.62 -4.84 42.41
C ASP A 15 -17.86 -5.34 41.15
N ASP A 16 -17.32 -4.44 40.32
CA ASP A 16 -16.67 -4.78 39.03
C ASP A 16 -15.55 -5.83 39.14
N ASP A 17 -14.63 -5.68 40.13
CA ASP A 17 -13.65 -6.70 40.58
C ASP A 17 -14.22 -8.14 40.63
N THR A 18 -15.51 -8.27 40.98
CA THR A 18 -16.21 -9.54 41.17
C THR A 18 -16.79 -10.08 39.87
N MET A 19 -17.13 -9.23 38.90
CA MET A 19 -17.61 -9.64 37.57
C MET A 19 -16.43 -10.00 36.66
N MET A 20 -15.37 -9.18 36.67
CA MET A 20 -14.06 -9.53 36.09
C MET A 20 -13.55 -10.89 36.62
N GLY A 21 -13.56 -11.08 37.95
CA GLY A 21 -13.19 -12.34 38.60
C GLY A 21 -14.17 -13.50 38.37
N MET A 22 -15.33 -13.27 37.73
CA MET A 22 -16.19 -14.33 37.17
C MET A 22 -15.87 -14.59 35.69
N ALA A 23 -15.64 -13.55 34.88
CA ALA A 23 -15.26 -13.66 33.46
C ALA A 23 -13.95 -14.44 33.29
N MET A 24 -12.88 -14.04 33.99
CA MET A 24 -11.60 -14.77 34.09
C MET A 24 -11.72 -16.22 34.62
N GLY A 25 -12.89 -16.60 35.15
CA GLY A 25 -13.20 -17.92 35.68
C GLY A 25 -14.05 -18.79 34.75
N MET A 26 -14.24 -18.36 33.51
CA MET A 26 -15.06 -18.99 32.48
C MET A 26 -14.26 -19.17 31.19
N GLU A 27 -14.47 -20.30 30.51
CA GLU A 27 -13.93 -20.60 29.17
C GLU A 27 -14.93 -20.07 28.12
N THR A 28 -14.54 -19.86 26.87
CA THR A 28 -15.40 -19.36 25.77
C THR A 28 -16.73 -20.13 25.66
N ASP A 29 -16.67 -21.47 25.76
CA ASP A 29 -17.82 -22.40 25.80
C ASP A 29 -18.82 -22.14 26.95
N ASP A 30 -18.40 -21.48 28.04
CA ASP A 30 -19.19 -21.22 29.25
C ASP A 30 -20.05 -19.94 29.10
N PHE A 31 -19.69 -19.03 28.17
CA PHE A 31 -20.49 -17.85 27.78
C PHE A 31 -21.63 -18.21 26.83
N LEU A 32 -21.41 -19.17 25.92
CA LEU A 32 -22.44 -19.79 25.07
C LEU A 32 -23.53 -20.57 25.86
N MET A 33 -23.49 -20.56 27.20
CA MET A 33 -24.51 -21.13 28.09
C MET A 33 -25.47 -20.09 28.70
N PHE A 34 -25.24 -18.79 28.48
CA PHE A 34 -26.15 -17.72 28.89
C PHE A 34 -27.38 -17.66 27.98
N GLU A 35 -28.51 -17.13 28.48
CA GLU A 35 -29.58 -16.61 27.62
C GLU A 35 -29.21 -15.17 27.18
N ASP A 36 -29.63 -14.73 26.00
CA ASP A 36 -29.17 -13.49 25.33
C ASP A 36 -29.29 -12.24 26.25
N ASP A 37 -30.45 -12.06 26.89
CA ASP A 37 -30.71 -11.01 27.90
C ASP A 37 -29.73 -11.07 29.10
N GLN A 38 -29.24 -12.26 29.47
CA GLN A 38 -28.30 -12.46 30.58
C GLN A 38 -26.86 -12.11 30.22
N LEU A 39 -26.42 -12.34 28.98
CA LEU A 39 -25.07 -12.00 28.54
C LEU A 39 -24.95 -10.49 28.31
N PHE A 40 -25.91 -9.89 27.58
CA PHE A 40 -25.96 -8.45 27.40
C PHE A 40 -25.99 -7.71 28.76
N GLY A 41 -26.81 -8.19 29.69
CA GLY A 41 -26.87 -7.65 31.06
C GLY A 41 -25.65 -7.96 31.96
N PHE A 42 -24.76 -8.86 31.54
CA PHE A 42 -23.47 -9.10 32.21
C PHE A 42 -22.41 -8.12 31.70
N VAL A 43 -22.30 -7.97 30.37
CA VAL A 43 -21.37 -7.05 29.71
C VAL A 43 -21.66 -5.59 30.08
N VAL A 44 -22.92 -5.14 30.02
CA VAL A 44 -23.33 -3.73 30.24
C VAL A 44 -23.25 -3.26 31.69
N GLU A 45 -22.99 -4.15 32.66
CA GLU A 45 -22.74 -3.75 34.06
C GLU A 45 -21.25 -3.79 34.43
N MET A 46 -20.40 -4.44 33.62
CA MET A 46 -18.94 -4.30 33.75
C MET A 46 -18.48 -2.93 33.25
N ASP A 47 -17.38 -2.42 33.80
CA ASP A 47 -16.73 -1.24 33.22
C ASP A 47 -16.11 -1.65 31.86
N PRO A 48 -16.29 -0.89 30.76
CA PRO A 48 -15.75 -1.25 29.45
C PRO A 48 -14.22 -1.39 29.48
N SER A 49 -13.52 -0.58 30.29
CA SER A 49 -12.07 -0.67 30.46
C SER A 49 -11.61 -1.95 31.19
N THR A 50 -12.51 -2.64 31.87
CA THR A 50 -12.25 -3.94 32.51
C THR A 50 -12.36 -5.11 31.52
N LEU A 51 -12.97 -4.92 30.35
CA LEU A 51 -13.12 -5.98 29.32
C LEU A 51 -11.80 -6.30 28.61
N ASP A 52 -10.89 -5.34 28.52
CA ASP A 52 -9.48 -5.57 28.15
C ASP A 52 -8.82 -6.53 29.15
N GLU A 53 -8.89 -6.19 30.44
CA GLU A 53 -8.23 -6.96 31.50
C GLU A 53 -8.82 -8.37 31.76
N VAL A 54 -9.97 -8.79 31.19
CA VAL A 54 -10.49 -10.17 31.40
C VAL A 54 -9.68 -11.26 30.68
N GLY A 55 -9.01 -10.90 29.58
CA GLY A 55 -8.23 -11.79 28.72
C GLY A 55 -9.02 -12.57 27.66
N SER A 56 -8.30 -12.95 26.59
CA SER A 56 -8.78 -13.49 25.31
C SER A 56 -9.92 -14.51 25.41
N ASP A 57 -9.74 -15.66 26.07
CA ASP A 57 -10.77 -16.71 26.24
C ASP A 57 -12.15 -16.16 26.64
N ALA A 58 -12.15 -15.11 27.49
CA ALA A 58 -13.34 -14.47 28.04
C ALA A 58 -13.82 -13.26 27.21
N ALA A 59 -12.91 -12.43 26.68
CA ALA A 59 -13.26 -11.33 25.80
C ALA A 59 -13.91 -11.84 24.50
N LEU A 60 -13.27 -12.82 23.84
CA LEU A 60 -13.83 -13.57 22.72
C LEU A 60 -15.15 -14.26 23.11
N GLY A 61 -15.17 -14.91 24.27
CA GLY A 61 -16.35 -15.61 24.79
C GLY A 61 -17.57 -14.71 24.97
N MET A 62 -17.37 -13.46 25.40
CA MET A 62 -18.44 -12.46 25.46
C MET A 62 -18.82 -11.96 24.08
N ALA A 63 -17.86 -11.66 23.20
CA ALA A 63 -18.14 -11.15 21.86
C ALA A 63 -18.95 -12.16 21.01
N VAL A 64 -18.45 -13.37 20.76
CA VAL A 64 -19.11 -14.33 19.84
C VAL A 64 -20.43 -14.90 20.37
N ALA A 65 -20.69 -14.77 21.67
CA ALA A 65 -21.94 -15.19 22.30
C ALA A 65 -23.02 -14.08 22.32
N LEU A 66 -22.67 -12.85 21.96
CA LEU A 66 -23.64 -11.79 21.68
C LEU A 66 -24.25 -11.97 20.28
N ASP A 67 -25.53 -11.61 20.15
CA ASP A 67 -26.23 -11.59 18.85
C ASP A 67 -25.85 -10.33 18.06
N VAL A 68 -25.97 -10.33 16.74
CA VAL A 68 -25.50 -9.21 15.89
C VAL A 68 -26.27 -7.91 16.21
N GLU A 69 -27.58 -8.00 16.49
CA GLU A 69 -28.37 -6.87 16.99
C GLU A 69 -27.89 -6.27 18.32
N ALA A 70 -27.04 -6.97 19.09
CA ALA A 70 -26.49 -6.45 20.34
C ALA A 70 -25.37 -5.43 20.11
N TYR A 71 -24.52 -5.59 19.08
CA TYR A 71 -23.40 -4.69 18.80
C TYR A 71 -23.89 -3.25 18.58
N GLY A 72 -24.84 -3.05 17.66
CA GLY A 72 -25.53 -1.76 17.44
C GLY A 72 -26.53 -1.35 18.54
N THR A 73 -26.46 -1.98 19.72
CA THR A 73 -27.22 -1.62 20.93
C THR A 73 -26.30 -1.33 22.13
N LEU A 74 -25.03 -1.74 22.08
CA LEU A 74 -23.98 -1.35 23.03
C LEU A 74 -23.51 0.10 22.76
N ASP A 75 -22.78 0.70 23.71
CA ASP A 75 -21.84 1.79 23.38
C ASP A 75 -20.55 1.14 22.83
N ASP A 76 -19.84 1.83 21.95
CA ASP A 76 -18.65 1.27 21.29
C ASP A 76 -17.48 1.07 22.25
N ASP A 77 -17.39 1.85 23.33
CA ASP A 77 -16.59 1.59 24.55
C ASP A 77 -16.52 0.08 24.90
N TYR A 78 -17.64 -0.64 24.83
CA TYR A 78 -17.71 -2.07 25.19
C TYR A 78 -17.13 -2.99 24.10
N LEU A 79 -17.26 -2.60 22.83
CA LEU A 79 -16.70 -3.32 21.69
C LEU A 79 -15.18 -3.13 21.65
N VAL A 80 -14.69 -1.90 21.86
CA VAL A 80 -13.28 -1.54 22.03
C VAL A 80 -12.67 -2.31 23.20
N GLY A 81 -13.34 -2.34 24.36
CA GLY A 81 -12.90 -3.11 25.52
C GLY A 81 -12.78 -4.61 25.25
N MET A 82 -13.77 -5.24 24.59
CA MET A 82 -13.67 -6.64 24.17
C MET A 82 -12.59 -6.85 23.10
N ALA A 83 -12.38 -5.90 22.20
CA ALA A 83 -11.39 -5.98 21.13
C ALA A 83 -9.94 -5.96 21.65
N ALA A 84 -9.64 -5.05 22.58
CA ALA A 84 -8.31 -4.97 23.22
C ALA A 84 -7.96 -6.26 23.99
N GLY A 85 -8.95 -6.87 24.64
CA GLY A 85 -8.76 -8.11 25.38
C GLY A 85 -8.56 -9.39 24.53
N MET A 86 -8.75 -9.34 23.20
CA MET A 86 -8.61 -10.48 22.28
C MET A 86 -7.23 -10.53 21.59
N GLU A 87 -6.72 -11.73 21.32
CA GLU A 87 -5.48 -11.95 20.55
C GLU A 87 -5.75 -11.99 19.03
N PHE A 88 -4.73 -11.80 18.19
CA PHE A 88 -4.84 -11.79 16.71
C PHE A 88 -5.61 -12.98 16.11
N ASP A 89 -5.37 -14.20 16.62
CA ASP A 89 -5.98 -15.44 16.12
C ASP A 89 -7.46 -15.60 16.54
N ASP A 90 -7.94 -14.87 17.57
CA ASP A 90 -9.30 -15.00 18.11
C ASP A 90 -10.38 -14.61 17.08
N PHE A 91 -10.04 -13.72 16.15
CA PHE A 91 -10.94 -13.25 15.11
C PHE A 91 -11.23 -14.30 14.01
N GLU A 92 -10.51 -15.44 13.96
CA GLU A 92 -10.87 -16.60 13.10
C GLU A 92 -12.15 -17.32 13.60
N VAL A 93 -12.62 -17.02 14.83
CA VAL A 93 -13.74 -17.72 15.49
C VAL A 93 -15.11 -17.10 15.18
N PHE A 94 -15.16 -15.86 14.70
CA PHE A 94 -16.40 -15.17 14.32
C PHE A 94 -16.94 -15.68 12.98
N ASP A 95 -18.27 -15.83 12.85
CA ASP A 95 -18.90 -15.93 11.53
C ASP A 95 -18.81 -14.58 10.78
N GLU A 96 -18.77 -14.61 9.45
CA GLU A 96 -18.55 -13.45 8.55
C GLU A 96 -19.41 -12.22 8.92
N GLU A 97 -20.73 -12.42 9.10
CA GLU A 97 -21.66 -11.34 9.48
C GLU A 97 -21.52 -10.88 10.94
N GLN A 98 -20.97 -11.71 11.84
CA GLN A 98 -20.70 -11.31 13.23
C GLN A 98 -19.47 -10.40 13.29
N LEU A 99 -18.38 -10.71 12.58
CA LEU A 99 -17.18 -9.88 12.60
C LEU A 99 -17.44 -8.52 11.95
N TYR A 100 -18.11 -8.50 10.79
CA TYR A 100 -18.53 -7.25 10.14
C TYR A 100 -19.40 -6.41 11.10
N GLY A 101 -20.42 -7.01 11.72
CA GLY A 101 -21.32 -6.28 12.64
C GLY A 101 -20.64 -5.81 13.94
N PHE A 102 -19.60 -6.49 14.40
CA PHE A 102 -18.78 -6.07 15.53
C PHE A 102 -17.94 -4.82 15.16
N VAL A 103 -17.29 -4.84 14.00
CA VAL A 103 -16.39 -3.77 13.53
C VAL A 103 -17.15 -2.53 13.02
N GLU A 104 -18.30 -2.71 12.35
CA GLU A 104 -19.18 -1.62 11.87
C GLU A 104 -19.65 -0.68 13.00
N ASN A 105 -19.67 -1.16 14.25
CA ASN A 105 -20.20 -0.42 15.40
C ASN A 105 -19.11 0.17 16.33
N ILE A 106 -17.84 0.20 15.91
CA ILE A 106 -16.74 0.88 16.62
C ILE A 106 -16.54 2.28 16.00
N GLU A 107 -16.44 3.36 16.81
CA GLU A 107 -16.12 4.69 16.25
C GLU A 107 -14.67 4.70 15.70
N PRO A 108 -14.41 5.25 14.48
CA PRO A 108 -13.10 5.15 13.83
C PRO A 108 -11.92 5.66 14.67
N GLU A 109 -12.12 6.71 15.46
CA GLU A 109 -11.10 7.26 16.35
C GLU A 109 -10.67 6.30 17.48
N ASN A 110 -11.51 5.34 17.84
CA ASN A 110 -11.31 4.46 19.00
C ASN A 110 -10.54 3.17 18.66
N PHE A 111 -10.27 2.89 17.38
CA PHE A 111 -9.33 1.83 16.99
C PHE A 111 -7.92 2.07 17.55
N GLY A 112 -7.54 3.33 17.78
CA GLY A 112 -6.29 3.70 18.45
C GLY A 112 -6.22 3.38 19.96
N GLU A 113 -7.29 2.85 20.56
CA GLU A 113 -7.29 2.29 21.92
C GLU A 113 -7.21 0.75 21.94
N ILE A 114 -7.19 0.11 20.76
CA ILE A 114 -7.08 -1.35 20.56
C ILE A 114 -5.64 -1.72 20.19
N ASP A 115 -5.12 -2.88 20.64
CA ASP A 115 -3.78 -3.34 20.29
C ASP A 115 -3.66 -3.70 18.78
N SER A 116 -2.51 -3.37 18.16
CA SER A 116 -2.22 -3.58 16.72
C SER A 116 -2.45 -5.02 16.26
N ASP A 117 -2.02 -6.00 17.05
CA ASP A 117 -2.25 -7.43 16.78
C ASP A 117 -3.75 -7.72 16.63
N SER A 118 -4.61 -7.12 17.45
CA SER A 118 -6.05 -7.36 17.49
C SER A 118 -6.78 -6.65 16.33
N VAL A 119 -6.42 -5.39 16.01
CA VAL A 119 -6.96 -4.69 14.83
C VAL A 119 -6.52 -5.38 13.52
N ARG A 120 -5.28 -5.85 13.45
CA ARG A 120 -4.80 -6.70 12.34
C ARG A 120 -5.57 -8.02 12.27
N GLY A 121 -5.98 -8.58 13.41
CA GLY A 121 -6.82 -9.77 13.50
C GLY A 121 -8.18 -9.57 12.85
N MET A 122 -8.85 -8.46 13.16
CA MET A 122 -10.09 -8.03 12.48
C MET A 122 -9.86 -7.89 10.97
N ALA A 123 -8.89 -7.07 10.56
CA ALA A 123 -8.59 -6.81 9.15
C ALA A 123 -8.26 -8.08 8.35
N THR A 124 -7.59 -9.06 8.98
CA THR A 124 -7.26 -10.35 8.34
C THR A 124 -8.45 -11.28 8.19
N ASN A 125 -9.52 -11.11 8.96
CA ASN A 125 -10.71 -11.98 8.90
C ASN A 125 -11.92 -11.33 8.21
N ILE A 126 -11.97 -10.00 8.06
CA ILE A 126 -12.93 -9.30 7.18
C ILE A 126 -12.68 -9.69 5.71
N GLU A 127 -13.73 -9.94 4.93
CA GLU A 127 -13.63 -10.17 3.47
C GLU A 127 -13.20 -8.88 2.72
N PRO A 128 -12.31 -8.94 1.70
CA PRO A 128 -11.91 -7.76 0.93
C PRO A 128 -13.09 -6.98 0.34
N ASP A 129 -14.09 -7.69 -0.22
CA ASP A 129 -15.31 -7.10 -0.79
C ASP A 129 -16.18 -6.35 0.27
N ALA A 130 -15.99 -6.60 1.57
CA ALA A 130 -16.77 -5.97 2.64
C ALA A 130 -16.20 -4.61 3.10
N TYR A 131 -14.97 -4.27 2.73
CA TYR A 131 -14.40 -2.94 3.01
C TYR A 131 -15.21 -1.82 2.34
N ASP A 132 -15.77 -2.07 1.14
CA ASP A 132 -16.66 -1.16 0.40
C ASP A 132 -17.87 -0.69 1.24
N ASP A 133 -18.45 -1.57 2.05
CA ASP A 133 -19.61 -1.27 2.89
C ASP A 133 -19.21 -0.63 4.26
N LEU A 134 -17.99 -0.90 4.77
CA LEU A 134 -17.43 -0.22 5.96
C LEU A 134 -17.12 1.27 5.70
N GLY A 135 -16.55 1.58 4.53
CA GLY A 135 -16.28 2.95 4.07
C GLY A 135 -15.04 3.63 4.65
N SER A 136 -14.61 4.71 3.99
CA SER A 136 -13.30 5.37 4.19
C SER A 136 -12.93 5.65 5.65
N GLU A 137 -13.78 6.37 6.40
CA GLU A 137 -13.46 6.82 7.77
C GLU A 137 -13.12 5.64 8.68
N LEU A 138 -13.88 4.54 8.58
CA LEU A 138 -13.70 3.33 9.38
C LEU A 138 -12.48 2.50 8.93
N VAL A 139 -12.27 2.39 7.61
CA VAL A 139 -11.10 1.70 7.04
C VAL A 139 -9.79 2.45 7.32
N GLU A 140 -9.83 3.78 7.38
CA GLU A 140 -8.73 4.63 7.84
C GLU A 140 -8.40 4.38 9.32
N GLY A 141 -9.41 4.33 10.20
CA GLY A 141 -9.23 3.98 11.63
C GLY A 141 -8.57 2.61 11.81
N ILE A 142 -9.06 1.60 11.08
CA ILE A 142 -8.47 0.25 11.06
C ILE A 142 -7.01 0.27 10.55
N ALA A 143 -6.74 0.96 9.44
CA ALA A 143 -5.41 0.98 8.83
C ALA A 143 -4.38 1.72 9.69
N THR A 144 -4.76 2.85 10.30
CA THR A 144 -3.86 3.69 11.10
C THR A 144 -3.56 3.14 12.50
N ALA A 145 -4.39 2.22 13.01
CA ALA A 145 -4.14 1.53 14.28
C ALA A 145 -3.22 0.29 14.16
N ILE A 146 -2.99 -0.24 12.95
CA ILE A 146 -2.05 -1.36 12.72
C ILE A 146 -0.63 -0.82 12.56
N ASP A 147 0.36 -1.44 13.23
CA ASP A 147 1.77 -1.07 13.11
C ASP A 147 2.25 -1.18 11.64
N PRO A 148 2.98 -0.16 11.11
CA PRO A 148 3.47 -0.15 9.74
C PRO A 148 4.29 -1.36 9.29
N LEU A 149 4.93 -2.08 10.20
CA LEU A 149 5.63 -3.33 9.90
C LEU A 149 4.68 -4.53 9.84
N GLU A 150 3.61 -4.51 10.62
CA GLU A 150 2.62 -5.59 10.70
C GLU A 150 1.58 -5.52 9.58
N ILE A 151 1.22 -4.33 9.11
CA ILE A 151 0.34 -4.16 7.95
C ILE A 151 0.96 -4.80 6.68
N THR A 152 2.29 -4.91 6.62
CA THR A 152 3.00 -5.65 5.55
C THR A 152 2.63 -7.14 5.48
N ALA A 153 2.12 -7.72 6.57
CA ALA A 153 1.71 -9.12 6.64
C ALA A 153 0.29 -9.38 6.10
N LEU A 154 -0.53 -8.34 5.89
CA LEU A 154 -1.85 -8.48 5.26
C LEU A 154 -1.74 -8.97 3.81
N ASP A 155 -2.76 -9.71 3.37
CA ASP A 155 -2.89 -10.17 1.99
C ASP A 155 -2.95 -8.99 0.99
N PRO A 156 -2.40 -9.14 -0.24
CA PRO A 156 -2.47 -8.11 -1.28
C PRO A 156 -3.90 -7.65 -1.60
N ASP A 157 -4.88 -8.55 -1.53
CA ASP A 157 -6.30 -8.25 -1.80
C ASP A 157 -6.85 -7.25 -0.77
N ARG A 158 -6.53 -7.44 0.52
CA ARG A 158 -6.95 -6.56 1.63
C ARG A 158 -6.26 -5.19 1.55
N LYS A 159 -4.96 -5.18 1.25
CA LYS A 159 -4.21 -3.94 0.99
C LYS A 159 -4.76 -3.16 -0.20
N THR A 160 -5.21 -3.85 -1.25
CA THR A 160 -5.85 -3.23 -2.41
C THR A 160 -7.18 -2.60 -1.99
N ALA A 161 -8.04 -3.34 -1.27
CA ALA A 161 -9.31 -2.83 -0.76
C ALA A 161 -9.13 -1.59 0.15
N ILE A 162 -8.12 -1.57 1.02
CA ILE A 162 -7.79 -0.38 1.84
C ILE A 162 -7.48 0.84 0.95
N ILE A 163 -6.68 0.68 -0.11
CA ILE A 163 -6.32 1.79 -1.02
C ILE A 163 -7.50 2.22 -1.91
N GLU A 164 -8.42 1.31 -2.26
CA GLU A 164 -9.57 1.62 -3.11
C GLU A 164 -10.75 2.24 -2.34
N VAL A 165 -10.84 2.02 -1.02
CA VAL A 165 -11.94 2.52 -0.16
C VAL A 165 -11.61 3.82 0.58
N VAL A 166 -10.35 4.05 0.98
CA VAL A 166 -9.95 5.27 1.70
C VAL A 166 -9.89 6.47 0.73
N GLU A 167 -10.48 7.61 1.12
CA GLU A 167 -10.48 8.82 0.29
C GLU A 167 -9.04 9.30 -0.02
N PRO A 168 -8.74 9.75 -1.26
CA PRO A 168 -7.39 10.17 -1.64
C PRO A 168 -6.79 11.25 -0.73
N GLU A 169 -7.62 12.17 -0.22
CA GLU A 169 -7.21 13.16 0.78
C GLU A 169 -6.64 12.53 2.07
N ALA A 170 -7.19 11.40 2.55
CA ALA A 170 -6.68 10.69 3.72
C ALA A 170 -5.45 9.82 3.39
N LEU A 171 -5.42 9.16 2.23
CA LEU A 171 -4.24 8.42 1.75
C LEU A 171 -2.99 9.31 1.64
N ALA A 172 -3.16 10.60 1.34
CA ALA A 172 -2.07 11.58 1.30
C ALA A 172 -1.61 12.07 2.69
N GLU A 173 -2.41 11.89 3.74
CA GLU A 173 -2.05 12.23 5.13
C GLU A 173 -1.47 11.04 5.93
N PHE A 174 -1.44 9.82 5.36
CA PHE A 174 -0.80 8.64 5.96
C PHE A 174 0.73 8.79 6.06
N ASP A 175 1.34 8.26 7.14
CA ASP A 175 2.79 8.21 7.30
C ASP A 175 3.47 7.34 6.21
N GLU A 176 4.67 7.76 5.76
CA GLU A 176 5.47 7.10 4.70
C GLU A 176 5.68 5.59 4.97
N ASP A 177 5.98 5.23 6.22
CA ASP A 177 6.15 3.82 6.65
C ASP A 177 4.84 3.03 6.55
N LEU A 178 3.70 3.62 6.93
CA LEU A 178 2.39 2.97 6.93
C LEU A 178 1.91 2.71 5.51
N LEU A 179 1.84 3.78 4.70
CA LEU A 179 1.41 3.70 3.31
C LEU A 179 2.38 2.84 2.47
N GLY A 180 3.69 2.92 2.77
CA GLY A 180 4.69 2.02 2.22
C GLY A 180 4.43 0.56 2.55
N GLY A 181 3.95 0.27 3.77
CA GLY A 181 3.56 -1.08 4.20
C GLY A 181 2.27 -1.61 3.57
N ILE A 182 1.29 -0.73 3.30
CA ILE A 182 0.05 -1.09 2.59
C ILE A 182 0.35 -1.37 1.12
N VAL A 183 1.06 -0.47 0.43
CA VAL A 183 1.45 -0.64 -0.98
C VAL A 183 2.44 -1.81 -1.19
N ALA A 184 3.15 -2.24 -0.14
CA ALA A 184 4.08 -3.37 -0.19
C ALA A 184 3.39 -4.71 -0.50
N GLY A 185 3.50 -5.11 -1.77
CA GLY A 185 3.02 -6.40 -2.29
C GLY A 185 1.73 -6.33 -3.09
N VAL A 186 1.14 -5.15 -3.27
CA VAL A 186 0.02 -4.94 -4.20
C VAL A 186 0.47 -5.27 -5.63
N GLU A 187 -0.38 -5.97 -6.39
CA GLU A 187 -0.01 -6.42 -7.74
C GLU A 187 -0.03 -5.27 -8.76
N PRO A 188 0.91 -5.23 -9.73
CA PRO A 188 0.98 -4.14 -10.72
C PRO A 188 -0.22 -4.02 -11.66
N GLU A 189 -1.14 -4.98 -11.67
CA GLU A 189 -2.43 -4.84 -12.37
C GLU A 189 -3.45 -4.03 -11.56
N ASN A 190 -3.56 -4.26 -10.25
CA ASN A 190 -4.40 -3.44 -9.34
C ASN A 190 -3.94 -1.97 -9.37
N ILE A 191 -2.63 -1.73 -9.24
CA ILE A 191 -2.02 -0.38 -9.31
C ILE A 191 -2.33 0.31 -10.65
N ALA A 192 -2.53 -0.44 -11.74
CA ALA A 192 -2.79 0.09 -13.07
C ALA A 192 -4.28 0.37 -13.36
N ASP A 193 -5.18 -0.10 -12.49
CA ASP A 193 -6.63 0.18 -12.56
C ASP A 193 -7.05 1.29 -11.55
N TRP A 194 -6.15 1.75 -10.68
CA TRP A 194 -6.34 2.94 -9.82
C TRP A 194 -6.67 4.22 -10.62
N ASP A 195 -7.40 5.14 -9.99
CA ASP A 195 -7.71 6.44 -10.58
C ASP A 195 -6.57 7.47 -10.34
N PRO A 196 -6.43 8.51 -11.18
CA PRO A 196 -5.36 9.50 -11.05
C PRO A 196 -5.38 10.34 -9.76
N ALA A 197 -6.47 10.37 -8.99
CA ALA A 197 -6.48 10.97 -7.66
C ALA A 197 -5.82 10.03 -6.64
N THR A 198 -6.21 8.75 -6.60
CA THR A 198 -5.56 7.72 -5.79
C THR A 198 -4.08 7.56 -6.15
N GLU A 199 -3.71 7.50 -7.44
CA GLU A 199 -2.30 7.49 -7.88
C GLU A 199 -1.50 8.68 -7.30
N ALA A 200 -2.07 9.88 -7.35
CA ALA A 200 -1.41 11.10 -6.88
C ALA A 200 -1.27 11.13 -5.35
N ALA A 201 -2.34 10.78 -4.62
CA ALA A 201 -2.33 10.70 -3.17
C ALA A 201 -1.33 9.68 -2.64
N VAL A 202 -1.29 8.48 -3.25
CA VAL A 202 -0.33 7.44 -2.88
C VAL A 202 1.11 7.92 -3.13
N LEU A 203 1.37 8.64 -4.22
CA LEU A 203 2.70 9.22 -4.47
C LEU A 203 3.06 10.40 -3.53
N GLU A 204 2.08 11.18 -3.07
CA GLU A 204 2.27 12.28 -2.12
C GLU A 204 2.59 11.76 -0.70
N GLY A 205 1.78 10.83 -0.18
CA GLY A 205 2.02 10.20 1.14
C GLY A 205 3.30 9.37 1.19
N LEU A 206 3.69 8.71 0.09
CA LEU A 206 4.99 8.02 -0.04
C LEU A 206 6.18 8.99 -0.22
N GLY A 207 5.96 10.31 -0.23
CA GLY A 207 7.01 11.31 -0.39
C GLY A 207 7.81 11.17 -1.69
N ALA A 208 7.17 10.71 -2.78
CA ALA A 208 7.82 10.10 -3.95
C ALA A 208 8.54 11.09 -4.92
N ASP A 209 9.45 11.92 -4.39
CA ASP A 209 10.17 12.94 -5.14
C ASP A 209 11.38 12.39 -5.93
N VAL A 210 11.09 11.66 -7.00
CA VAL A 210 12.08 11.03 -7.90
C VAL A 210 13.06 12.03 -8.54
N MET A 211 12.72 13.32 -8.57
CA MET A 211 13.53 14.37 -9.21
C MET A 211 14.27 15.31 -8.24
N GLY A 212 13.97 15.29 -6.93
CA GLY A 212 14.51 16.27 -5.97
C GLY A 212 13.91 17.67 -6.16
N THR A 213 12.60 17.71 -6.38
CA THR A 213 11.77 18.83 -6.83
C THR A 213 10.66 19.24 -5.85
N GLU A 214 10.47 18.53 -4.74
CA GLU A 214 9.46 18.83 -3.71
C GLU A 214 8.03 19.00 -4.30
N GLY A 215 7.70 18.24 -5.35
CA GLY A 215 6.40 18.29 -6.05
C GLY A 215 6.21 19.47 -7.02
N ALA A 216 7.25 20.25 -7.30
CA ALA A 216 7.17 21.40 -8.21
C ALA A 216 6.63 21.02 -9.61
N ASP A 217 5.65 21.78 -10.10
CA ASP A 217 5.06 21.54 -11.42
C ASP A 217 6.05 21.84 -12.56
N PHE A 218 5.75 21.35 -13.77
CA PHE A 218 6.63 21.54 -14.92
C PHE A 218 6.81 23.03 -15.31
N ASP A 219 5.90 23.94 -14.93
CA ASP A 219 6.05 25.37 -15.18
C ASP A 219 6.97 26.03 -14.14
N GLU A 220 6.96 25.59 -12.87
CA GLU A 220 7.92 26.01 -11.84
C GLU A 220 9.32 25.44 -12.11
N LEU A 221 9.44 24.18 -12.54
CA LEU A 221 10.68 23.58 -13.06
C LEU A 221 11.25 24.32 -14.28
N LEU A 222 10.40 24.94 -15.11
CA LEU A 222 10.83 25.79 -16.24
C LEU A 222 11.14 27.23 -15.81
N ALA A 223 10.50 27.74 -14.76
CA ALA A 223 10.75 29.06 -14.20
C ALA A 223 12.07 29.11 -13.41
N ALA A 224 12.33 28.07 -12.61
CA ALA A 224 13.62 27.77 -11.99
C ALA A 224 14.56 27.07 -12.99
N ALA A 225 14.81 27.74 -14.12
CA ALA A 225 15.66 27.24 -15.20
C ALA A 225 16.93 26.58 -14.63
N PRO A 226 17.10 25.25 -14.78
CA PRO A 226 18.12 24.53 -14.02
C PRO A 226 19.51 25.01 -14.43
N ASP A 227 20.39 25.25 -13.45
CA ASP A 227 21.82 25.51 -13.67
C ASP A 227 22.49 24.22 -14.20
N THR A 228 22.18 23.85 -15.44
CA THR A 228 22.73 22.65 -16.05
C THR A 228 24.20 22.90 -16.38
N ASN A 229 24.98 21.81 -16.40
CA ASN A 229 26.37 21.88 -16.87
C ASN A 229 26.48 22.39 -18.33
N PHE A 230 25.39 22.42 -19.11
CA PHE A 230 25.38 23.02 -20.46
C PHE A 230 25.38 24.56 -20.44
N ASP A 231 24.75 25.19 -19.45
CA ASP A 231 24.71 26.65 -19.30
C ASP A 231 26.06 27.19 -18.81
N ASP A 232 26.72 26.43 -17.95
CA ASP A 232 28.11 26.65 -17.55
C ASP A 232 29.07 26.47 -18.75
N ILE A 233 28.85 25.45 -19.59
CA ILE A 233 29.59 25.25 -20.86
C ILE A 233 29.32 26.40 -21.83
N ALA A 234 28.10 26.90 -21.96
CA ALA A 234 27.76 28.04 -22.83
C ALA A 234 28.44 29.32 -22.34
N THR A 235 28.37 29.59 -21.03
CA THR A 235 29.01 30.75 -20.38
C THR A 235 30.53 30.68 -20.48
N ALA A 236 31.13 29.51 -20.29
CA ALA A 236 32.56 29.26 -20.47
C ALA A 236 32.98 29.39 -21.94
N ALA A 237 32.18 28.89 -22.89
CA ALA A 237 32.46 29.00 -24.32
C ALA A 237 32.41 30.46 -24.81
N ILE A 238 31.39 31.23 -24.41
CA ILE A 238 31.28 32.67 -24.70
C ILE A 238 32.46 33.44 -24.08
N SER A 239 32.82 33.11 -22.83
CA SER A 239 33.96 33.72 -22.13
C SER A 239 35.31 33.38 -22.80
N ALA A 240 35.47 32.14 -23.29
CA ALA A 240 36.65 31.69 -24.00
C ALA A 240 36.77 32.34 -25.39
N VAL A 241 35.67 32.41 -26.17
CA VAL A 241 35.62 33.10 -27.47
C VAL A 241 35.96 34.58 -27.30
N THR A 242 35.41 35.24 -26.28
CA THR A 242 35.67 36.67 -26.01
C THR A 242 37.13 36.92 -25.62
N GLN A 243 37.72 36.06 -24.77
CA GLN A 243 39.15 36.13 -24.43
C GLN A 243 40.09 35.81 -25.62
N GLN A 244 39.68 34.89 -26.50
CA GLN A 244 40.44 34.46 -27.68
C GLN A 244 40.43 35.52 -28.81
N ALA A 245 39.31 36.24 -28.97
CA ALA A 245 39.10 37.19 -30.07
C ALA A 245 39.59 38.62 -29.76
N GLY A 246 39.55 39.05 -28.50
CA GLY A 246 39.99 40.40 -28.08
C GLY A 246 39.01 41.52 -28.46
N ALA A 247 39.43 42.77 -28.24
CA ALA A 247 38.56 43.96 -28.27
C ALA A 247 37.81 44.18 -29.61
N ASP A 248 38.34 43.68 -30.73
CA ASP A 248 37.69 43.77 -32.04
C ASP A 248 36.34 43.00 -32.08
N PHE A 249 36.13 42.04 -31.16
CA PHE A 249 34.87 41.29 -31.02
C PHE A 249 33.80 42.06 -30.22
N GLU A 250 34.20 42.93 -29.29
CA GLU A 250 33.27 43.79 -28.55
C GLU A 250 32.66 44.87 -29.47
N GLU A 251 33.44 45.40 -30.41
CA GLU A 251 32.94 46.30 -31.47
C GLU A 251 31.99 45.56 -32.44
N LEU A 252 32.28 44.28 -32.74
CA LEU A 252 31.39 43.44 -33.56
C LEU A 252 30.06 43.11 -32.86
N LEU A 253 30.09 42.79 -31.56
CA LEU A 253 28.89 42.57 -30.75
C LEU A 253 28.06 43.85 -30.58
N GLY A 254 28.70 45.01 -30.39
CA GLY A 254 28.02 46.30 -30.40
C GLY A 254 27.35 46.63 -31.74
N ALA A 255 27.95 46.23 -32.85
CA ALA A 255 27.36 46.33 -34.19
C ALA A 255 26.20 45.33 -34.42
N LEU A 256 26.24 44.15 -33.79
CA LEU A 256 25.15 43.16 -33.82
C LEU A 256 23.95 43.57 -32.94
N ALA A 257 24.20 44.12 -31.75
CA ALA A 257 23.17 44.64 -30.85
C ALA A 257 22.47 45.92 -31.38
N THR A 258 22.95 46.48 -32.49
CA THR A 258 22.30 47.58 -33.23
C THR A 258 21.67 47.13 -34.56
N ILE A 259 21.61 45.82 -34.82
CA ILE A 259 20.72 45.22 -35.83
C ILE A 259 19.40 44.88 -35.11
N GLU A 260 18.29 45.46 -35.57
CA GLU A 260 16.95 45.21 -35.02
C GLU A 260 16.41 43.84 -35.50
N LEU A 261 17.08 42.77 -35.07
CA LEU A 261 16.74 41.38 -35.42
C LEU A 261 15.41 40.92 -34.78
N PHE A 262 15.05 41.51 -33.64
CA PHE A 262 13.87 41.12 -32.87
C PHE A 262 12.54 41.59 -33.52
N GLU A 263 12.47 42.82 -34.08
CA GLU A 263 11.27 43.32 -34.77
C GLU A 263 10.93 42.46 -36.02
N ALA A 264 11.96 41.90 -36.66
CA ALA A 264 11.79 41.00 -37.81
C ALA A 264 11.27 39.59 -37.45
N ILE A 265 11.44 39.15 -36.20
CA ILE A 265 10.94 37.84 -35.71
C ILE A 265 9.49 37.98 -35.25
N ASP A 266 9.18 39.06 -34.52
CA ASP A 266 7.83 39.36 -34.02
C ASP A 266 6.84 39.52 -35.20
N SER A 267 7.24 40.29 -36.23
CA SER A 267 6.45 40.45 -37.47
C SER A 267 6.33 39.16 -38.31
N ALA A 268 7.16 38.13 -38.07
CA ALA A 268 6.99 36.82 -38.71
C ALA A 268 5.95 35.96 -37.97
N LEU A 269 5.99 35.95 -36.63
CA LEU A 269 5.03 35.24 -35.79
C LEU A 269 3.58 35.74 -35.96
N GLU A 270 3.37 37.06 -36.05
CA GLU A 270 2.04 37.61 -36.37
C GLU A 270 1.53 37.17 -37.75
N SER A 271 2.44 36.86 -38.70
CA SER A 271 2.07 36.53 -40.08
C SER A 271 1.57 35.09 -40.27
N GLU A 272 2.05 34.12 -39.49
CA GLU A 272 1.62 32.72 -39.60
C GLU A 272 0.29 32.45 -38.86
N SER A 273 -0.01 33.23 -37.81
CA SER A 273 -1.29 33.15 -37.07
C SER A 273 -2.50 33.36 -38.00
N SER A 274 -2.41 34.36 -38.88
CA SER A 274 -3.48 34.74 -39.82
C SER A 274 -3.75 33.69 -40.92
N ALA A 275 -2.84 32.74 -41.14
CA ALA A 275 -2.90 31.82 -42.28
C ALA A 275 -3.69 30.52 -42.03
N ARG A 276 -4.10 30.24 -40.78
CA ARG A 276 -4.79 28.98 -40.40
C ARG A 276 -6.29 29.11 -40.16
N GLN A 277 -6.88 30.30 -40.34
CA GLN A 277 -8.23 30.60 -39.84
C GLN A 277 -9.35 30.56 -40.90
N ASP A 278 -9.05 30.29 -42.17
CA ASP A 278 -10.02 30.31 -43.29
C ASP A 278 -10.63 28.94 -43.67
N ASP A 279 -10.09 27.81 -43.19
CA ASP A 279 -10.49 26.45 -43.64
C ASP A 279 -11.64 25.79 -42.82
N VAL A 280 -12.32 26.52 -41.92
CA VAL A 280 -13.32 25.96 -40.98
C VAL A 280 -14.71 26.62 -41.07
N GLU A 281 -15.33 26.64 -42.27
CA GLU A 281 -16.79 26.89 -42.37
C GLU A 281 -17.46 26.39 -43.68
N ALA A 282 -17.83 25.10 -43.77
CA ALA A 282 -18.59 24.56 -44.94
C ALA A 282 -19.36 23.22 -44.72
N ASN A 283 -20.25 23.11 -43.73
CA ASN A 283 -21.22 22.00 -43.60
C ASN A 283 -22.53 22.52 -42.97
N GLY A 284 -23.75 22.36 -43.50
CA GLY A 284 -24.24 21.84 -44.80
C GLY A 284 -25.48 22.67 -45.22
N PRO A 285 -26.68 22.12 -45.55
CA PRO A 285 -27.05 20.72 -45.84
C PRO A 285 -27.94 20.51 -47.11
N GLY A 286 -28.15 19.25 -47.53
CA GLY A 286 -29.10 18.82 -48.59
C GLY A 286 -28.54 18.81 -50.03
N ASP A 287 -29.10 18.10 -51.02
CA ASP A 287 -30.27 17.19 -51.05
C ASP A 287 -30.23 16.21 -52.28
N GLU A 288 -31.10 15.20 -52.31
CA GLU A 288 -31.41 14.12 -53.31
C GLU A 288 -30.80 14.08 -54.75
N GLY A 289 -30.51 12.85 -55.27
CA GLY A 289 -30.63 12.53 -56.72
C GLY A 289 -29.85 11.34 -57.33
N ASP A 290 -30.55 10.27 -57.76
CA ASP A 290 -30.23 9.15 -58.71
C ASP A 290 -28.74 8.77 -59.04
N ALA A 291 -28.23 7.56 -58.73
CA ALA A 291 -28.51 6.19 -59.28
C ALA A 291 -27.63 5.78 -60.51
N PRO A 292 -27.45 4.48 -60.91
CA PRO A 292 -28.03 3.22 -60.38
C PRO A 292 -27.03 2.03 -60.15
N ALA A 293 -27.56 0.86 -59.74
CA ALA A 293 -26.96 -0.50 -59.74
C ALA A 293 -27.76 -1.43 -60.73
N PRO A 294 -27.59 -2.78 -60.89
CA PRO A 294 -26.77 -3.84 -60.23
C PRO A 294 -25.71 -4.44 -61.24
N GLU A 295 -25.11 -5.65 -61.21
CA GLU A 295 -25.21 -7.00 -60.56
C GLU A 295 -23.75 -7.46 -60.15
N GLY A 296 -23.34 -8.65 -59.65
CA GLY A 296 -23.88 -10.03 -59.48
C GLY A 296 -23.08 -11.07 -60.32
N VAL A 297 -22.81 -12.33 -59.92
CA VAL A 297 -23.05 -13.09 -58.67
C VAL A 297 -22.24 -14.44 -58.65
N GLU A 298 -22.02 -15.07 -57.47
CA GLU A 298 -21.54 -16.44 -57.15
C GLU A 298 -20.13 -16.99 -57.55
N GLU A 299 -19.40 -17.44 -56.50
CA GLU A 299 -18.51 -18.63 -56.28
C GLU A 299 -17.36 -19.10 -57.21
N GLY A 300 -16.27 -19.59 -56.57
CA GLY A 300 -15.38 -20.66 -57.10
C GLY A 300 -13.93 -20.75 -56.57
N GLU A 301 -13.64 -21.59 -55.56
CA GLU A 301 -12.26 -22.04 -55.24
C GLU A 301 -11.79 -23.20 -56.17
N PRO A 302 -10.46 -23.48 -56.36
CA PRO A 302 -9.78 -24.46 -55.49
C PRO A 302 -8.21 -24.40 -55.35
N VAL A 303 -7.71 -24.70 -54.13
CA VAL A 303 -6.48 -25.48 -53.77
C VAL A 303 -5.06 -24.90 -54.03
N GLY A 304 -4.24 -24.81 -52.95
CA GLY A 304 -2.86 -24.26 -52.82
C GLY A 304 -1.68 -24.99 -53.51
N PRO A 305 -0.46 -25.17 -52.90
CA PRO A 305 -0.02 -24.99 -51.50
C PRO A 305 1.14 -23.95 -51.30
N ALA A 306 1.79 -23.95 -50.12
CA ALA A 306 2.78 -22.97 -49.62
C ALA A 306 4.16 -22.94 -50.31
N PRO A 307 4.96 -21.89 -50.03
CA PRO A 307 6.24 -22.12 -49.33
C PRO A 307 6.55 -21.11 -48.19
N GLU A 308 7.62 -21.39 -47.45
CA GLU A 308 8.23 -20.53 -46.41
C GLU A 308 8.95 -19.31 -47.03
N GLY A 309 9.00 -18.17 -46.33
CA GLY A 309 9.66 -16.96 -46.82
C GLY A 309 9.75 -15.81 -45.80
N ASN A 310 10.94 -15.62 -45.25
CA ASN A 310 11.32 -14.59 -44.28
C ASN A 310 11.37 -13.14 -44.84
N GLU A 311 10.82 -12.19 -44.07
CA GLU A 311 11.01 -10.72 -44.19
C GLU A 311 11.28 -10.20 -42.76
N GLU A 312 12.49 -9.78 -42.38
CA GLU A 312 13.10 -8.46 -42.62
C GLU A 312 12.22 -7.26 -42.19
N GLY A 313 11.80 -7.25 -40.92
CA GLY A 313 11.38 -6.02 -40.23
C GLY A 313 12.59 -5.20 -39.77
N THR A 314 12.74 -3.96 -40.25
CA THR A 314 13.92 -3.12 -40.01
C THR A 314 13.85 -2.36 -38.68
N GLY A 315 14.37 -2.95 -37.61
CA GLY A 315 14.73 -2.21 -36.39
C GLY A 315 15.97 -1.34 -36.63
N SER A 316 15.92 -0.06 -36.24
CA SER A 316 17.06 0.86 -36.34
C SER A 316 17.75 0.98 -34.98
N GLU A 317 18.81 0.22 -34.76
CA GLU A 317 19.68 0.41 -33.60
C GLU A 317 20.37 1.78 -33.66
N THR A 318 20.18 2.60 -32.63
CA THR A 318 20.94 3.84 -32.42
C THR A 318 21.95 3.62 -31.31
N GLU A 319 23.23 3.45 -31.66
CA GLU A 319 24.32 3.25 -30.70
C GLU A 319 24.48 4.47 -29.77
N GLY A 320 24.02 4.35 -28.53
CA GLY A 320 24.25 5.34 -27.47
C GLY A 320 25.62 5.16 -26.82
N THR A 321 26.61 5.97 -27.19
CA THR A 321 27.95 5.91 -26.60
C THR A 321 28.02 6.66 -25.26
N GLY A 322 27.67 5.99 -24.17
CA GLY A 322 27.94 6.48 -22.81
C GLY A 322 29.40 6.28 -22.39
N GLU A 323 30.06 7.32 -21.89
CA GLU A 323 31.35 7.16 -21.19
C GLU A 323 31.13 6.69 -19.76
N VAL A 324 31.95 5.74 -19.29
CA VAL A 324 31.92 5.25 -17.90
C VAL A 324 32.84 6.12 -17.04
N THR A 325 32.27 6.77 -16.02
CA THR A 325 33.00 7.40 -14.92
C THR A 325 33.02 6.47 -13.70
N GLU A 326 34.21 6.19 -13.15
CA GLU A 326 34.36 5.28 -12.01
C GLU A 326 33.86 5.93 -10.70
N GLY A 327 32.72 5.47 -10.19
CA GLY A 327 32.22 5.79 -8.86
C GLY A 327 32.73 4.80 -7.81
N THR A 328 33.55 5.25 -6.85
CA THR A 328 34.05 4.39 -5.76
C THR A 328 33.04 4.26 -4.63
N GLY A 329 32.01 3.43 -4.85
CA GLY A 329 31.10 2.95 -3.78
C GLY A 329 31.66 1.69 -3.09
N GLN A 330 31.40 1.56 -1.79
CA GLN A 330 31.65 0.31 -1.05
C GLN A 330 30.40 -0.57 -1.14
N ALA A 331 30.57 -1.83 -1.56
CA ALA A 331 29.50 -2.82 -1.47
C ALA A 331 29.58 -3.58 -0.15
N GLU A 332 28.47 -3.64 0.57
CA GLU A 332 28.14 -4.74 1.48
C GLU A 332 27.04 -5.60 0.81
N GLU A 333 26.94 -6.88 1.16
CA GLU A 333 26.38 -7.90 0.26
C GLU A 333 24.85 -8.00 0.31
N GLY A 334 24.18 -7.73 -0.82
CA GLY A 334 22.77 -8.08 -1.03
C GLY A 334 22.61 -9.52 -1.54
N THR A 335 21.91 -10.37 -0.80
CA THR A 335 21.68 -11.78 -1.15
C THR A 335 20.51 -11.95 -2.12
N GLY A 336 20.77 -11.79 -3.42
CA GLY A 336 19.86 -12.23 -4.49
C GLY A 336 20.00 -13.73 -4.77
N ALA A 337 18.88 -14.44 -4.94
CA ALA A 337 18.89 -15.88 -5.24
C ALA A 337 19.03 -16.17 -6.74
N GLU A 338 20.14 -16.79 -7.14
CA GLU A 338 20.36 -17.31 -8.50
C GLU A 338 19.43 -18.51 -8.79
N THR A 339 18.89 -18.60 -10.00
CA THR A 339 17.98 -19.69 -10.42
C THR A 339 18.76 -20.91 -10.97
N GLU A 340 18.27 -22.12 -10.70
CA GLU A 340 19.05 -23.35 -10.95
C GLU A 340 19.24 -23.71 -12.45
N GLY A 341 20.39 -23.31 -12.99
CA GLY A 341 20.90 -23.81 -14.28
C GLY A 341 21.37 -25.27 -14.18
N THR A 342 20.55 -26.23 -14.59
CA THR A 342 20.87 -27.68 -14.52
C THR A 342 21.98 -28.11 -15.49
N GLY A 343 23.19 -28.33 -14.96
CA GLY A 343 24.34 -28.82 -15.71
C GLY A 343 25.06 -30.00 -15.04
N GLU A 344 25.00 -31.20 -15.66
CA GLU A 344 25.79 -32.37 -15.19
C GLU A 344 27.30 -32.16 -15.38
N VAL A 345 28.09 -32.29 -14.30
CA VAL A 345 29.54 -32.47 -14.38
C VAL A 345 29.98 -33.62 -13.46
N THR A 346 30.71 -34.58 -14.03
CA THR A 346 31.08 -35.84 -13.36
C THR A 346 32.41 -35.79 -12.60
N GLU A 347 32.40 -36.38 -11.40
CA GLU A 347 33.53 -36.90 -10.60
C GLU A 347 34.82 -36.06 -10.42
N GLY A 348 35.13 -35.76 -9.15
CA GLY A 348 36.44 -35.29 -8.70
C GLY A 348 36.77 -35.74 -7.27
N THR A 349 37.08 -37.03 -7.06
CA THR A 349 37.30 -37.59 -5.72
C THR A 349 38.62 -37.11 -5.09
N GLY A 350 38.55 -36.07 -4.24
CA GLY A 350 39.67 -35.59 -3.42
C GLY A 350 39.60 -36.10 -1.98
N GLN A 351 40.41 -37.11 -1.64
CA GLN A 351 40.48 -37.67 -0.27
C GLN A 351 41.42 -36.83 0.62
N GLY A 352 40.93 -36.40 1.78
CA GLY A 352 41.71 -35.73 2.83
C GLY A 352 41.38 -36.31 4.21
N ASP A 353 42.40 -36.88 4.89
CA ASP A 353 42.23 -37.71 6.09
C ASP A 353 42.66 -37.01 7.40
N ALA A 354 42.00 -37.45 8.49
CA ALA A 354 42.49 -37.52 9.88
C ALA A 354 42.56 -36.29 10.82
N GLY A 355 41.78 -36.39 11.92
CA GLY A 355 42.15 -35.92 13.27
C GLY A 355 41.34 -34.73 13.83
N ASN A 356 40.94 -34.70 15.11
CA ASN A 356 41.00 -35.69 16.18
C ASN A 356 39.88 -35.43 17.24
N ALA A 357 39.55 -36.43 18.06
CA ALA A 357 38.45 -36.40 19.03
C ALA A 357 38.71 -35.56 20.31
N GLY A 358 37.61 -35.28 21.05
CA GLY A 358 37.60 -34.69 22.38
C GLY A 358 36.24 -34.85 23.07
N GLU A 359 36.02 -35.97 23.77
CA GLU A 359 34.84 -36.24 24.60
C GLU A 359 35.04 -35.72 26.04
N THR A 360 33.95 -35.28 26.68
CA THR A 360 33.61 -35.31 28.13
C THR A 360 32.29 -34.51 28.29
N GLU A 361 31.18 -35.03 28.82
CA GLU A 361 30.92 -35.30 30.26
C GLU A 361 31.29 -34.09 31.15
N GLY A 362 30.41 -33.44 31.93
CA GLY A 362 29.03 -33.73 32.28
C GLY A 362 28.91 -33.81 33.81
N GLU A 363 28.06 -32.98 34.42
CA GLU A 363 27.84 -33.03 35.87
C GLU A 363 26.44 -32.51 36.24
N ALA A 364 25.83 -33.10 37.26
CA ALA A 364 24.58 -32.67 37.86
C ALA A 364 24.79 -32.53 39.37
N THR A 365 24.11 -31.57 40.00
CA THR A 365 24.19 -31.35 41.45
C THR A 365 22.79 -31.31 42.06
N ASP A 366 22.45 -32.38 42.76
CA ASP A 366 21.32 -32.49 43.67
C ASP A 366 21.63 -31.81 45.03
N GLU A 367 20.61 -31.74 45.89
CA GLU A 367 20.64 -31.39 47.33
C GLU A 367 21.09 -29.96 47.71
N GLU A 368 20.18 -29.24 48.38
CA GLU A 368 20.26 -29.15 49.84
C GLU A 368 18.85 -28.94 50.43
N ALA A 369 18.63 -29.46 51.63
CA ALA A 369 17.34 -29.37 52.33
C ALA A 369 17.54 -28.65 53.67
N ASN A 370 16.74 -27.61 53.94
CA ASN A 370 16.84 -26.89 55.21
C ASN A 370 15.51 -26.87 55.97
N SER A 371 15.48 -27.60 57.08
CA SER A 371 14.44 -27.55 58.11
C SER A 371 15.01 -26.90 59.37
N ASP A 372 14.46 -25.78 59.82
CA ASP A 372 14.69 -25.26 61.17
C ASP A 372 13.40 -24.71 61.80
N SER A 373 13.47 -24.26 63.06
CA SER A 373 12.47 -24.61 64.06
C SER A 373 12.40 -23.67 65.28
N GLY A 374 11.24 -23.68 65.96
CA GLY A 374 11.00 -22.97 67.23
C GLY A 374 10.45 -21.54 67.08
N GLU A 375 9.67 -21.01 68.03
CA GLU A 375 9.07 -21.59 69.26
C GLU A 375 7.61 -21.10 69.43
#